data_AF-A0A7X3ZC40-F1
#
_entry.id   AF-A0A7X3ZC40-F1
#
_cell.length_a   1.000
_cell.length_b   1.000
_cell.length_c   1.000
_cell.angle_alpha   90.00
_cell.angle_beta   90.00
_cell.angle_gamma   90.00
#
_symmetry.space_group_name_H-M   'P 1'
#
loop_
_entity.id
_entity.type
_entity.pdbx_description
1 polymer ?
#
loop_
_entity_poly.entity_id
_entity_poly.type
_entity_poly.pdbx_seq_one_letter_code
_entity_poly.pdbx_strand_id
1 'polypeptide(L)'
;MPAPITAWPWPTGRSATPYAPCRLWRASSGCTENRNMRSMLGVALVALSCATEPPMPYQAPSTKRMAARLAEIAQNLNPAINTYINAARVEYLKTLPQPPDTAARLRANAYLARELLRAGQSQAAIDEFEKLQPQLQQINLKLTPDVRVLLGLSYMRLGEQENCLARHATASCLLPIGGDGVHTIERGSRAALAEFTAYLADHPDDLTVRWLLNIAYMTLGMYPEQVPAQWLVPPEVFVSDHDIKRFADVAPALRLDLVSMAGGSIMDDFDGDGHLDIMASSWGLNDQIRYFANLGNRTFAERTAAAGLTGIVGGLQIVHADYDNNGYADVLVLRGGWWEDDGLHPNSLLHNNGNETFADVTEQVGLLTFHPTQTAAWGDYDNDGWLDLFVGNESYGGRIHRCELFHSNGRAEDLQFVEVAEATGVAVIGYVKGAAWGDYNNDGLIDLYVSRLTGTNFLFANDGPNEFGGWTFTDKSKEAGVTEPLGSFPAWFWDYDNDGWLDIFVSGYHYEASAGDVAADYLG
;
A
#
# COMPACT_ATOMS: atom_id res chain seq x y z
N MET A 1 -32.83 -12.00 -5.45
CA MET A 1 -31.70 -12.92 -5.73
C MET A 1 -30.52 -12.38 -4.95
N PRO A 2 -29.94 -13.11 -3.99
CA PRO A 2 -28.94 -12.54 -3.08
C PRO A 2 -27.58 -12.48 -3.78
N ALA A 3 -26.93 -11.33 -3.68
CA ALA A 3 -25.54 -11.13 -4.10
C ALA A 3 -24.60 -11.98 -3.22
N PRO A 4 -23.54 -12.57 -3.78
CA PRO A 4 -22.58 -13.35 -3.02
C PRO A 4 -21.82 -12.44 -2.03
N ILE A 5 -21.52 -13.02 -0.88
CA ILE A 5 -20.76 -12.44 0.22
C ILE A 5 -19.34 -12.18 -0.29
N THR A 6 -18.95 -10.92 -0.40
CA THR A 6 -17.60 -10.53 -0.77
C THR A 6 -16.65 -10.71 0.41
N ALA A 7 -15.53 -11.39 0.14
CA ALA A 7 -14.39 -11.52 1.03
C ALA A 7 -13.71 -10.16 1.28
N TRP A 8 -12.89 -10.13 2.32
CA TRP A 8 -12.51 -8.97 3.11
C TRP A 8 -11.30 -8.22 2.53
N PRO A 9 -11.43 -6.94 2.11
CA PRO A 9 -10.25 -6.10 1.93
C PRO A 9 -9.81 -5.54 3.29
N TRP A 10 -8.51 -5.63 3.54
CA TRP A 10 -7.80 -5.02 4.67
C TRP A 10 -7.45 -3.56 4.35
N PRO A 11 -7.84 -2.58 5.19
CA PRO A 11 -7.27 -1.24 5.11
C PRO A 11 -6.53 -0.87 6.41
N THR A 12 -5.30 -0.38 6.28
CA THR A 12 -4.50 0.25 7.34
C THR A 12 -4.55 1.77 7.19
N GLY A 13 -5.57 2.44 7.74
CA GLY A 13 -5.69 3.90 7.65
C GLY A 13 -5.21 4.65 8.90
N ARG A 14 -4.31 5.63 8.74
CA ARG A 14 -4.54 7.03 9.14
C ARG A 14 -3.45 8.01 8.67
N SER A 15 -3.94 9.15 8.19
CA SER A 15 -3.26 10.40 7.87
C SER A 15 -2.47 10.99 9.06
N ALA A 16 -1.23 11.40 8.81
CA ALA A 16 -0.42 12.14 9.76
C ALA A 16 -0.78 13.63 9.76
N THR A 17 -1.23 14.15 10.91
CA THR A 17 -1.08 15.57 11.26
C THR A 17 0.14 15.73 12.17
N PRO A 18 1.01 16.74 11.95
CA PRO A 18 2.27 16.87 12.70
C PRO A 18 2.02 17.34 14.14
N TYR A 19 2.41 16.53 15.12
CA TYR A 19 2.44 16.94 16.54
C TYR A 19 3.68 17.79 16.82
N ALA A 20 3.46 19.03 17.25
CA ALA A 20 4.47 19.89 17.85
C ALA A 20 4.83 19.40 19.28
N PRO A 21 6.12 19.33 19.68
CA PRO A 21 6.49 18.82 20.99
C PRO A 21 6.45 19.92 22.07
N CYS A 22 5.55 19.78 23.04
CA CYS A 22 5.54 20.57 24.27
C CYS A 22 6.49 19.92 25.30
N ARG A 23 7.66 20.52 25.57
CA ARG A 23 8.58 20.07 26.64
C ARG A 23 8.20 20.72 27.98
N LEU A 24 7.77 19.91 28.93
CA LEU A 24 7.65 20.28 30.36
C LEU A 24 8.98 19.99 31.07
N TRP A 25 9.69 21.04 31.50
CA TRP A 25 10.77 20.93 32.47
C TRP A 25 10.21 21.05 33.89
N ARG A 26 10.47 20.04 34.73
CA ARG A 26 10.32 20.12 36.19
C ARG A 26 11.51 20.88 36.77
N ALA A 27 11.25 21.79 37.71
CA ALA A 27 12.24 22.25 38.68
C ALA A 27 11.63 22.21 40.08
N SER A 28 12.34 21.56 40.99
CA SER A 28 12.05 21.39 42.42
C SER A 28 12.69 22.50 43.27
N SER A 29 12.21 22.58 44.52
CA SER A 29 12.80 23.18 45.75
C SER A 29 12.79 24.70 45.93
N GLY A 30 11.98 25.17 46.90
CA GLY A 30 12.48 25.40 48.28
C GLY A 30 13.03 26.80 48.67
N CYS A 31 12.22 27.52 49.46
CA CYS A 31 12.56 28.42 50.59
C CYS A 31 13.16 29.85 50.43
N THR A 32 12.45 30.76 51.12
CA THR A 32 12.85 31.93 51.94
C THR A 32 13.07 33.34 51.33
N GLU A 33 12.22 34.26 51.83
CA GLU A 33 12.34 35.71 52.11
C GLU A 33 13.55 36.51 51.60
N ASN A 34 13.35 37.67 50.94
CA ASN A 34 13.15 39.00 51.57
C ASN A 34 13.26 40.18 50.55
N ARG A 35 12.68 41.30 50.97
CA ARG A 35 12.55 42.68 50.43
C ARG A 35 13.63 43.34 49.54
N ASN A 36 13.10 44.27 48.71
CA ASN A 36 13.62 45.60 48.31
C ASN A 36 14.63 45.77 47.14
N MET A 37 14.06 46.05 45.96
CA MET A 37 14.22 47.30 45.17
C MET A 37 15.60 48.02 45.17
N ARG A 38 16.33 47.94 44.05
CA ARG A 38 16.90 49.12 43.35
C ARG A 38 17.43 48.77 41.95
N SER A 39 17.01 49.61 41.02
CA SER A 39 17.30 49.75 39.59
C SER A 39 18.78 49.65 39.18
N MET A 40 19.05 48.86 38.13
CA MET A 40 20.05 49.17 37.10
C MET A 40 19.42 48.95 35.72
N LEU A 41 19.27 50.03 34.95
CA LEU A 41 18.93 49.99 33.54
C LEU A 41 20.11 49.38 32.77
N GLY A 42 19.94 48.17 32.25
CA GLY A 42 20.75 47.62 31.16
C GLY A 42 19.92 47.65 29.88
N VAL A 43 20.38 48.42 28.90
CA VAL A 43 19.79 48.47 27.55
C VAL A 43 20.06 47.13 26.87
N ALA A 44 19.05 46.27 26.77
CA ALA A 44 19.08 45.10 25.90
C ALA A 44 18.67 45.53 24.49
N LEU A 45 19.63 45.61 23.58
CA LEU A 45 19.36 45.63 22.15
C LEU A 45 18.70 44.30 21.77
N VAL A 46 17.39 44.33 21.53
CA VAL A 46 16.69 43.23 20.85
C VAL A 46 17.02 43.35 19.38
N ALA A 47 17.98 42.57 18.91
CA ALA A 47 18.12 42.29 17.50
C ALA A 47 16.92 41.43 17.08
N LEU A 48 15.89 42.07 16.51
CA LEU A 48 14.88 41.38 15.73
C LEU A 48 15.57 40.83 14.48
N SER A 49 16.10 39.61 14.56
CA SER A 49 16.34 38.83 13.35
C SER A 49 14.96 38.44 12.82
N CYS A 50 14.51 39.09 11.76
CA CYS A 50 13.51 38.51 10.90
C CYS A 50 14.07 37.17 10.42
N ALA A 51 13.65 36.08 11.05
CA ALA A 51 13.79 34.77 10.46
C ALA A 51 12.87 34.80 9.24
N THR A 52 13.43 35.14 8.08
CA THR A 52 12.80 34.84 6.81
C THR A 52 12.56 33.33 6.82
N GLU A 53 11.31 32.91 6.72
CA GLU A 53 11.01 31.51 6.40
C GLU A 53 11.95 31.10 5.25
N PRO A 54 12.63 29.95 5.36
CA PRO A 54 13.47 29.49 4.27
C PRO A 54 12.60 29.51 3.00
N PRO A 55 13.13 29.99 1.86
CA PRO A 55 12.36 30.05 0.64
C PRO A 55 11.77 28.67 0.40
N MET A 56 10.45 28.61 0.20
CA MET A 56 9.77 27.37 -0.16
C MET A 56 10.54 26.76 -1.33
N PRO A 57 10.95 25.49 -1.24
CA PRO A 57 11.70 24.85 -2.32
C PRO A 57 10.92 25.01 -3.62
N TYR A 58 11.65 25.32 -4.69
CA TYR A 58 11.05 25.53 -5.99
C TYR A 58 10.25 24.28 -6.39
N GLN A 59 9.06 24.50 -6.93
CA GLN A 59 8.22 23.45 -7.47
C GLN A 59 7.65 23.92 -8.81
N ALA A 60 7.81 23.08 -9.83
CA ALA A 60 7.37 23.39 -11.18
C ALA A 60 5.87 23.72 -11.22
N PRO A 61 5.43 24.67 -12.07
CA PRO A 61 4.01 25.00 -12.22
C PRO A 61 3.13 23.80 -12.60
N SER A 62 3.65 22.85 -13.38
CA SER A 62 2.96 21.61 -13.75
C SER A 62 2.74 20.70 -12.53
N THR A 63 3.77 20.50 -11.71
CA THR A 63 3.66 19.76 -10.44
C THR A 63 2.62 20.38 -9.50
N LYS A 64 2.57 21.71 -9.39
CA LYS A 64 1.53 22.41 -8.61
C LYS A 64 0.12 22.14 -9.13
N ARG A 65 -0.06 22.11 -10.46
CA ARG A 65 -1.36 21.78 -11.07
C ARG A 65 -1.77 20.34 -10.76
N MET A 66 -0.84 19.38 -10.89
CA MET A 66 -1.14 18.00 -10.54
C MET A 66 -1.46 17.84 -9.06
N ALA A 67 -0.68 18.43 -8.16
CA ALA A 67 -0.94 18.41 -6.73
C ALA A 67 -2.33 18.99 -6.38
N ALA A 68 -2.71 20.12 -7.00
CA ALA A 68 -4.04 20.70 -6.82
C ALA A 68 -5.15 19.77 -7.33
N ARG A 69 -4.96 19.11 -8.47
CA ARG A 69 -5.90 18.13 -9.03
C ARG A 69 -6.10 16.94 -8.10
N LEU A 70 -5.02 16.35 -7.59
CA LEU A 70 -5.07 15.23 -6.63
C LEU A 70 -5.79 15.63 -5.34
N ALA A 71 -5.52 16.83 -4.82
CA ALA A 71 -6.20 17.37 -3.65
C ALA A 71 -7.69 17.60 -3.88
N GLU A 72 -8.08 18.12 -5.05
CA GLU A 72 -9.49 18.30 -5.42
C GLU A 72 -10.23 16.97 -5.50
N ILE A 73 -9.63 15.96 -6.13
CA ILE A 73 -10.20 14.61 -6.21
C ILE A 73 -10.43 14.05 -4.80
N ALA A 74 -9.41 14.09 -3.94
CA ALA A 74 -9.51 13.58 -2.56
C ALA A 74 -10.61 14.27 -1.74
N GLN A 75 -10.85 15.56 -1.97
CA GLN A 75 -11.89 16.35 -1.28
C GLN A 75 -13.31 16.04 -1.78
N ASN A 76 -13.46 15.60 -3.02
CA ASN A 76 -14.75 15.39 -3.67
C ASN A 76 -15.31 13.97 -3.53
N LEU A 77 -14.56 13.05 -2.91
CA LEU A 77 -15.02 11.68 -2.68
C LEU A 77 -16.19 11.62 -1.70
N ASN A 78 -17.16 10.76 -1.99
CA ASN A 78 -18.39 10.66 -1.22
C ASN A 78 -18.29 9.54 -0.15
N PRO A 79 -18.21 9.88 1.15
CA PRO A 79 -18.09 8.89 2.22
C PRO A 79 -19.34 8.03 2.42
N ALA A 80 -20.48 8.36 1.80
CA ALA A 80 -21.68 7.53 1.85
C ALA A 80 -21.56 6.27 0.99
N ILE A 81 -20.80 6.33 -0.10
CA ILE A 81 -20.65 5.22 -1.08
C ILE A 81 -19.25 4.64 -1.10
N ASN A 82 -18.20 5.47 -0.97
CA ASN A 82 -16.82 5.02 -1.01
C ASN A 82 -16.48 4.24 0.27
N THR A 83 -15.99 3.01 0.11
CA THR A 83 -15.68 2.09 1.21
C THR A 83 -14.22 2.10 1.65
N TYR A 84 -13.37 2.85 0.94
CA TYR A 84 -11.93 2.96 1.16
C TYR A 84 -11.54 4.17 2.02
N ILE A 85 -12.44 5.15 2.17
CA ILE A 85 -12.25 6.34 3.03
C ILE A 85 -12.89 6.15 4.42
N ASN A 86 -12.52 5.06 5.12
CA ASN A 86 -13.20 4.62 6.35
C ASN A 86 -13.28 5.70 7.44
N ALA A 87 -12.26 6.56 7.59
CA ALA A 87 -12.28 7.65 8.57
C ALA A 87 -13.38 8.69 8.26
N ALA A 88 -13.51 9.13 7.01
CA ALA A 88 -14.58 10.04 6.59
C ALA A 88 -15.96 9.35 6.64
N ARG A 89 -16.00 8.05 6.31
CA ARG A 89 -17.21 7.23 6.41
C ARG A 89 -17.72 7.09 7.84
N VAL A 90 -16.82 6.92 8.82
CA VAL A 90 -17.18 6.93 10.25
C VAL A 90 -17.87 8.24 10.63
N GLU A 91 -17.32 9.38 10.22
CA GLU A 91 -17.93 10.68 10.52
C GLU A 91 -19.28 10.84 9.83
N TYR A 92 -19.42 10.41 8.59
CA TYR A 92 -20.71 10.36 7.89
C TYR A 92 -21.74 9.49 8.63
N LEU A 93 -21.37 8.26 9.00
CA LEU A 93 -22.27 7.31 9.68
C LEU A 93 -22.79 7.86 11.01
N LYS A 94 -21.98 8.62 11.75
CA LYS A 94 -22.39 9.28 13.01
C LYS A 94 -23.46 10.34 12.79
N THR A 95 -23.61 10.90 11.59
CA THR A 95 -24.66 11.88 11.27
C THR A 95 -26.01 11.24 10.97
N LEU A 96 -26.03 9.94 10.67
CA LEU A 96 -27.26 9.26 10.27
C LEU A 96 -28.20 9.05 11.48
N PRO A 97 -29.52 9.20 11.28
CA PRO A 97 -30.47 8.91 12.33
C PRO A 97 -30.42 7.43 12.70
N GLN A 98 -30.46 7.15 14.00
CA GLN A 98 -30.46 5.78 14.51
C GLN A 98 -31.78 5.08 14.14
N PRO A 99 -31.75 3.84 13.65
CA PRO A 99 -32.96 3.08 13.38
C PRO A 99 -33.85 2.95 14.62
N PRO A 100 -35.19 3.07 14.49
CA PRO A 100 -36.09 2.92 15.62
C PRO A 100 -36.23 1.47 16.09
N ASP A 101 -36.07 0.51 15.17
CA ASP A 101 -36.03 -0.92 15.49
C ASP A 101 -34.73 -1.29 16.20
N THR A 102 -34.84 -2.06 17.29
CA THR A 102 -33.69 -2.40 18.13
C THR A 102 -32.69 -3.26 17.38
N ALA A 103 -33.14 -4.25 16.60
CA ALA A 103 -32.22 -5.12 15.86
C ALA A 103 -31.50 -4.36 14.74
N ALA A 104 -32.21 -3.50 14.01
CA ALA A 104 -31.64 -2.63 12.99
C ALA A 104 -30.62 -1.65 13.59
N ARG A 105 -30.92 -1.07 14.76
CA ARG A 105 -30.00 -0.17 15.48
C ARG A 105 -28.71 -0.88 15.89
N LEU A 106 -28.81 -2.09 16.44
CA LEU A 106 -27.62 -2.88 16.82
C LEU A 106 -26.77 -3.26 15.61
N ARG A 107 -27.40 -3.60 14.47
CA ARG A 107 -26.66 -3.84 13.21
C ARG A 107 -25.97 -2.59 12.68
N ALA A 108 -26.62 -1.42 12.75
CA ALA A 108 -26.03 -0.15 12.35
C ALA A 108 -24.82 0.23 13.23
N ASN A 109 -24.93 0.04 14.55
CA ASN A 109 -23.82 0.26 15.47
C ASN A 109 -22.68 -0.74 15.27
N ALA A 110 -22.98 -2.01 15.00
CA ALA A 110 -21.95 -3.00 14.66
C ALA A 110 -21.24 -2.65 13.35
N TYR A 111 -21.97 -2.11 12.37
CA TYR A 111 -21.38 -1.60 11.13
C TYR A 111 -20.45 -0.40 11.41
N LEU A 112 -20.88 0.56 12.22
CA LEU A 112 -20.01 1.68 12.66
C LEU A 112 -18.75 1.19 13.37
N ALA A 113 -18.86 0.22 14.29
CA ALA A 113 -17.72 -0.37 14.99
C ALA A 113 -16.71 -1.04 14.03
N ARG A 114 -17.20 -1.72 13.00
CA ARG A 114 -16.35 -2.27 11.93
C ARG A 114 -15.64 -1.17 11.13
N GLU A 115 -16.34 -0.09 10.80
CA GLU A 115 -15.73 1.04 10.09
C GLU A 115 -14.71 1.79 10.97
N LEU A 116 -14.93 1.87 12.28
CA LEU A 116 -13.93 2.36 13.25
C LEU A 116 -12.66 1.50 13.20
N LEU A 117 -12.80 0.18 13.22
CA LEU A 117 -11.67 -0.75 13.16
C LEU A 117 -10.89 -0.59 11.83
N ARG A 118 -11.62 -0.55 10.71
CA ARG A 118 -11.04 -0.31 9.36
C ARG A 118 -10.34 1.05 9.25
N ALA A 119 -10.84 2.05 9.96
CA ALA A 119 -10.21 3.37 10.05
C ALA A 119 -9.02 3.43 11.03
N GLY A 120 -8.53 2.28 11.51
CA GLY A 120 -7.43 2.19 12.47
C GLY A 120 -7.79 2.65 13.90
N GLN A 121 -9.07 2.89 14.19
CA GLN A 121 -9.54 3.38 15.49
C GLN A 121 -9.86 2.21 16.44
N SER A 122 -8.87 1.32 16.66
CA SER A 122 -9.05 0.03 17.33
C SER A 122 -9.68 0.17 18.73
N GLN A 123 -9.24 1.14 19.53
CA GLN A 123 -9.84 1.37 20.86
C GLN A 123 -11.31 1.78 20.77
N ALA A 124 -11.68 2.69 19.86
CA ALA A 124 -13.07 3.10 19.69
C ALA A 124 -13.94 1.95 19.17
N ALA A 125 -13.40 1.08 18.31
CA ALA A 125 -14.08 -0.12 17.86
C ALA A 125 -14.33 -1.10 19.01
N ILE A 126 -13.34 -1.32 19.88
CA ILE A 126 -13.47 -2.14 21.10
C ILE A 126 -14.59 -1.57 21.97
N ASP A 127 -14.55 -0.28 22.28
CA ASP A 127 -15.54 0.37 23.14
C ASP A 127 -16.97 0.19 22.62
N GLU A 128 -17.18 0.21 21.30
CA GLU A 128 -18.49 -0.04 20.69
C GLU A 128 -18.86 -1.53 20.69
N PHE A 129 -17.95 -2.44 20.36
CA PHE A 129 -18.22 -3.87 20.37
C PHE A 129 -18.51 -4.41 21.78
N GLU A 130 -17.82 -3.92 22.82
CA GLU A 130 -18.09 -4.27 24.21
C GLU A 130 -19.48 -3.84 24.67
N LYS A 131 -19.95 -2.65 24.24
CA LYS A 131 -21.32 -2.21 24.51
C LYS A 131 -22.35 -3.08 23.79
N LEU A 132 -22.04 -3.52 22.56
CA LEU A 132 -22.95 -4.28 21.70
C LEU A 132 -23.12 -5.73 22.14
N GLN A 133 -22.03 -6.40 22.53
CA GLN A 133 -22.03 -7.83 22.84
C GLN A 133 -23.15 -8.27 23.82
N PRO A 134 -23.34 -7.64 25.01
CA PRO A 134 -24.42 -8.03 25.93
C PRO A 134 -25.82 -7.73 25.37
N GLN A 135 -25.98 -6.65 24.59
CA GLN A 135 -27.27 -6.30 23.99
C GLN A 135 -27.67 -7.30 22.90
N LEU A 136 -26.71 -7.76 22.10
CA LEU A 136 -26.91 -8.80 21.09
C LEU A 136 -27.32 -10.13 21.74
N GLN A 137 -26.65 -10.51 22.84
CA GLN A 137 -26.99 -11.72 23.61
C GLN A 137 -28.40 -11.64 24.20
N GLN A 138 -28.79 -10.50 24.77
CA GLN A 138 -30.11 -10.31 25.39
C GLN A 138 -31.28 -10.59 24.43
N ILE A 139 -31.12 -10.25 23.15
CA ILE A 139 -32.15 -10.46 22.13
C ILE A 139 -31.86 -11.65 21.20
N ASN A 140 -30.82 -12.43 21.50
CA ASN A 140 -30.34 -13.54 20.68
C ASN A 140 -30.11 -13.15 19.21
N LEU A 141 -29.57 -11.95 18.97
CA LEU A 141 -29.24 -11.47 17.64
C LEU A 141 -27.79 -11.85 17.29
N LYS A 142 -27.63 -12.75 16.31
CA LYS A 142 -26.33 -13.12 15.77
C LYS A 142 -25.88 -12.16 14.67
N LEU A 143 -24.59 -11.82 14.69
CA LEU A 143 -23.93 -11.08 13.62
C LEU A 143 -23.10 -12.05 12.77
N THR A 144 -22.77 -11.61 11.55
CA THR A 144 -21.82 -12.30 10.69
C THR A 144 -20.81 -11.27 10.17
N PRO A 145 -19.52 -11.38 10.52
CA PRO A 145 -18.92 -12.32 11.49
C PRO A 145 -19.47 -12.14 12.91
N ASP A 146 -19.22 -13.14 13.75
CA ASP A 146 -19.61 -13.10 15.17
C ASP A 146 -18.94 -11.92 15.89
N VAL A 147 -19.67 -11.31 16.83
CA VAL A 147 -19.18 -10.15 17.58
C VAL A 147 -17.94 -10.47 18.43
N ARG A 148 -17.79 -11.70 18.93
CA ARG A 148 -16.60 -12.15 19.66
C ARG A 148 -15.37 -12.15 18.77
N VAL A 149 -15.51 -12.64 17.53
CA VAL A 149 -14.43 -12.64 16.54
C VAL A 149 -14.03 -11.21 16.21
N LEU A 150 -14.99 -10.31 15.98
CA LEU A 150 -14.72 -8.89 15.71
C LEU A 150 -14.05 -8.18 16.89
N LEU A 151 -14.46 -8.49 18.12
CA LEU A 151 -13.87 -7.93 19.34
C LEU A 151 -12.44 -8.45 19.55
N GLY A 152 -12.22 -9.76 19.41
CA GLY A 152 -10.89 -10.37 19.46
C GLY A 152 -9.94 -9.82 18.40
N LEU A 153 -10.42 -9.62 17.16
CA LEU A 153 -9.66 -8.95 16.10
C LEU A 153 -9.32 -7.50 16.46
N SER A 154 -10.27 -6.76 17.05
CA SER A 154 -10.06 -5.37 17.46
C SER A 154 -9.00 -5.28 18.56
N TYR A 155 -8.98 -6.25 19.48
CA TYR A 155 -7.96 -6.40 20.50
C TYR A 155 -6.58 -6.77 19.93
N MET A 156 -6.51 -7.65 18.93
CA MET A 156 -5.26 -7.94 18.21
C MET A 156 -4.72 -6.69 17.50
N ARG A 157 -5.58 -5.92 16.82
CA ARG A 157 -5.20 -4.66 16.17
C ARG A 157 -4.69 -3.64 17.17
N LEU A 158 -5.32 -3.52 18.34
CA LEU A 158 -4.82 -2.66 19.41
C LEU A 158 -3.43 -3.10 19.90
N GLY A 159 -3.24 -4.41 20.12
CA GLY A 159 -1.94 -4.96 20.52
C GLY A 159 -0.84 -4.68 19.49
N GLU A 160 -1.14 -4.87 18.20
CA GLU A 160 -0.22 -4.55 17.10
C GLU A 160 0.11 -3.05 17.06
N GLN A 161 -0.88 -2.16 17.21
CA GLN A 161 -0.64 -0.71 17.24
C GLN A 161 0.26 -0.29 18.40
N GLU A 162 0.05 -0.86 19.59
CA GLU A 162 0.78 -0.50 20.80
C GLU A 162 2.20 -1.07 20.87
N ASN A 163 2.43 -2.20 20.20
CA ASN A 163 3.71 -2.93 20.24
C ASN A 163 4.43 -2.87 18.90
N CYS A 164 3.84 -3.42 17.84
CA CYS A 164 4.52 -3.55 16.55
C CYS A 164 4.70 -2.22 15.80
N LEU A 165 3.78 -1.26 15.99
CA LEU A 165 3.90 0.09 15.39
C LEU A 165 4.57 1.08 16.33
N ALA A 166 4.02 1.28 17.52
CA ALA A 166 4.54 2.31 18.45
C ALA A 166 5.86 1.93 19.12
N ARG A 167 6.22 0.64 19.15
CA ARG A 167 7.42 0.09 19.80
C ARG A 167 8.10 -0.95 18.90
N HIS A 168 8.14 -0.66 17.60
CA HIS A 168 8.66 -1.57 16.60
C HIS A 168 10.03 -2.12 16.97
N ALA A 169 10.19 -3.42 16.74
CA ALA A 169 11.41 -4.19 16.96
C ALA A 169 11.62 -5.14 15.78
N THR A 170 12.85 -5.59 15.53
CA THR A 170 13.22 -6.36 14.33
C THR A 170 12.43 -7.66 14.18
N ALA A 171 12.01 -8.32 15.26
CA ALA A 171 11.16 -9.52 15.18
C ALA A 171 9.65 -9.24 15.23
N SER A 172 9.20 -7.97 15.19
CA SER A 172 7.77 -7.62 15.20
C SER A 172 7.07 -8.24 14.00
N CYS A 173 5.94 -8.93 14.25
CA CYS A 173 5.12 -9.56 13.21
C CYS A 173 5.82 -10.64 12.35
N LEU A 174 7.02 -11.10 12.72
CA LEU A 174 7.69 -12.21 12.02
C LEU A 174 7.24 -13.53 12.64
N LEU A 175 6.76 -14.46 11.82
CA LEU A 175 6.31 -15.77 12.29
C LEU A 175 7.46 -16.79 12.33
N PRO A 176 7.57 -17.60 13.40
CA PRO A 176 6.79 -17.53 14.63
C PRO A 176 7.25 -16.35 15.50
N ILE A 177 6.31 -15.64 16.12
CA ILE A 177 6.64 -14.43 16.90
C ILE A 177 7.37 -14.84 18.18
N GLY A 178 8.54 -14.24 18.40
CA GLY A 178 9.39 -14.50 19.56
C GLY A 178 10.44 -13.41 19.75
N GLY A 179 11.32 -13.59 20.75
CA GLY A 179 12.39 -12.63 21.03
C GLY A 179 11.85 -11.24 21.37
N ASP A 180 12.36 -10.22 20.70
CA ASP A 180 11.94 -8.82 20.85
C ASP A 180 10.62 -8.49 20.12
N GLY A 181 10.03 -9.45 19.39
CA GLY A 181 8.69 -9.35 18.82
C GLY A 181 7.56 -9.65 19.80
N VAL A 182 7.88 -10.13 21.01
CA VAL A 182 6.90 -10.37 22.08
C VAL A 182 6.36 -9.04 22.62
N HIS A 183 5.04 -8.93 22.74
CA HIS A 183 4.37 -7.72 23.19
C HIS A 183 4.69 -7.40 24.65
N THR A 184 5.08 -6.15 24.90
CA THR A 184 5.28 -5.63 26.27
C THR A 184 4.01 -5.01 26.83
N ILE A 185 3.13 -4.50 25.97
CA ILE A 185 1.78 -4.08 26.31
C ILE A 185 0.82 -5.21 25.93
N GLU A 186 0.56 -6.07 26.89
CA GLU A 186 -0.12 -7.34 26.68
C GLU A 186 -1.66 -7.23 26.63
N ARG A 187 -2.23 -6.07 26.98
CA ARG A 187 -3.68 -5.91 27.20
C ARG A 187 -4.51 -6.32 25.98
N GLY A 188 -4.05 -5.96 24.77
CA GLY A 188 -4.70 -6.35 23.52
C GLY A 188 -4.67 -7.86 23.33
N SER A 189 -3.48 -8.48 23.28
CA SER A 189 -3.34 -9.92 23.07
C SER A 189 -4.03 -10.77 24.14
N ARG A 190 -4.01 -10.38 25.42
CA ARG A 190 -4.70 -11.11 26.49
C ARG A 190 -6.21 -11.06 26.36
N ALA A 191 -6.77 -9.90 26.02
CA ALA A 191 -8.20 -9.77 25.80
C ALA A 191 -8.65 -10.53 24.53
N ALA A 192 -7.85 -10.50 23.47
CA ALA A 192 -8.08 -11.30 22.27
C ALA A 192 -8.12 -12.81 22.58
N LEU A 193 -7.18 -13.33 23.38
CA LEU A 193 -7.19 -14.73 23.81
C LEU A 193 -8.49 -15.13 24.51
N ALA A 194 -9.02 -14.26 25.38
CA ALA A 194 -10.27 -14.53 26.08
C ALA A 194 -11.45 -14.68 25.11
N GLU A 195 -11.57 -13.76 24.14
CA GLU A 195 -12.65 -13.81 23.14
C GLU A 195 -12.51 -15.00 22.17
N PHE A 196 -11.30 -15.27 21.67
CA PHE A 196 -11.07 -16.39 20.76
C PHE A 196 -11.26 -17.74 21.45
N THR A 197 -10.81 -17.90 22.69
CA THR A 197 -11.02 -19.11 23.48
C THR A 197 -12.51 -19.36 23.72
N ALA A 198 -13.26 -18.32 24.09
CA ALA A 198 -14.71 -18.43 24.29
C ALA A 198 -15.43 -18.78 22.98
N TYR A 199 -15.00 -18.21 21.85
CA TYR A 199 -15.59 -18.50 20.54
C TYR A 199 -15.32 -19.94 20.07
N LEU A 200 -14.07 -20.40 20.18
CA LEU A 200 -13.66 -21.74 19.77
C LEU A 200 -14.26 -22.85 20.64
N ALA A 201 -14.67 -22.55 21.88
CA ALA A 201 -15.41 -23.50 22.70
C ALA A 201 -16.74 -23.93 22.04
N ASP A 202 -17.38 -23.02 21.28
CA ASP A 202 -18.62 -23.29 20.53
C ASP A 202 -18.36 -23.64 19.05
N HIS A 203 -17.19 -23.26 18.51
CA HIS A 203 -16.81 -23.44 17.10
C HIS A 203 -15.40 -24.05 17.00
N PRO A 204 -15.20 -25.31 17.45
CA PRO A 204 -13.86 -25.89 17.59
C PRO A 204 -13.09 -26.04 16.28
N ASP A 205 -13.80 -26.08 15.15
CA ASP A 205 -13.25 -26.31 13.82
C ASP A 205 -12.98 -25.01 13.02
N ASP A 206 -13.18 -23.82 13.63
CA ASP A 206 -12.87 -22.55 12.95
C ASP A 206 -11.35 -22.32 12.89
N LEU A 207 -10.76 -22.66 11.74
CA LEU A 207 -9.32 -22.55 11.51
C LEU A 207 -8.81 -21.10 11.50
N THR A 208 -9.63 -20.13 11.10
CA THR A 208 -9.24 -18.71 11.13
C THR A 208 -9.03 -18.25 12.57
N VAL A 209 -9.98 -18.55 13.46
CA VAL A 209 -9.85 -18.16 14.86
C VAL A 209 -8.80 -19.00 15.58
N ARG A 210 -8.62 -20.28 15.22
CA ARG A 210 -7.51 -21.12 15.71
C ARG A 210 -6.15 -20.52 15.36
N TRP A 211 -5.97 -20.03 14.14
CA TRP A 211 -4.74 -19.34 13.72
C TRP A 211 -4.48 -18.11 14.59
N LEU A 212 -5.48 -17.21 14.67
CA LEU A 212 -5.38 -15.96 15.43
C LEU A 212 -5.13 -16.20 16.93
N LEU A 213 -5.70 -17.27 17.49
CA LEU A 213 -5.42 -17.71 18.86
C LEU A 213 -3.93 -18.02 19.05
N ASN A 214 -3.33 -18.81 18.14
CA ASN A 214 -1.90 -19.16 18.22
C ASN A 214 -1.01 -17.91 18.08
N ILE A 215 -1.34 -16.99 17.16
CA ILE A 215 -0.63 -15.71 17.05
C ILE A 215 -0.72 -14.93 18.37
N ALA A 216 -1.90 -14.84 19.00
CA ALA A 216 -2.06 -14.17 20.28
C ALA A 216 -1.19 -14.82 21.39
N TYR A 217 -1.08 -16.15 21.43
CA TYR A 217 -0.14 -16.84 22.34
C TYR A 217 1.32 -16.52 22.03
N MET A 218 1.72 -16.46 20.75
CA MET A 218 3.09 -16.09 20.35
C MET A 218 3.42 -14.66 20.77
N THR A 219 2.48 -13.71 20.58
CA THR A 219 2.68 -12.31 21.01
C THR A 219 2.85 -12.16 22.52
N LEU A 220 2.45 -13.15 23.32
CA LEU A 220 2.61 -13.17 24.77
C LEU A 220 3.82 -14.00 25.23
N GLY A 221 4.61 -14.57 24.30
CA GLY A 221 5.71 -15.47 24.63
C GLY A 221 5.25 -16.75 25.32
N MET A 222 4.02 -17.18 25.04
CA MET A 222 3.36 -18.33 25.67
C MET A 222 3.22 -19.54 24.73
N TYR A 223 3.54 -19.34 23.45
CA TYR A 223 3.57 -20.37 22.43
C TYR A 223 4.92 -21.11 22.43
N PRO A 224 4.94 -22.45 22.22
CA PRO A 224 3.78 -23.33 22.05
C PRO A 224 3.19 -23.86 23.37
N GLU A 225 3.89 -23.75 24.50
CA GLU A 225 3.65 -24.57 25.69
C GLU A 225 2.29 -24.34 26.38
N GLN A 226 1.72 -23.14 26.26
CA GLN A 226 0.47 -22.78 26.95
C GLN A 226 -0.76 -22.76 26.02
N VAL A 227 -0.58 -23.10 24.74
CA VAL A 227 -1.73 -23.25 23.83
C VAL A 227 -2.47 -24.54 24.19
N PRO A 228 -3.81 -24.52 24.33
CA PRO A 228 -4.59 -25.74 24.52
C PRO A 228 -4.31 -26.75 23.39
N ALA A 229 -3.98 -27.99 23.74
CA ALA A 229 -3.52 -29.00 22.79
C ALA A 229 -4.46 -29.21 21.58
N GLN A 230 -5.78 -29.09 21.79
CA GLN A 230 -6.80 -29.21 20.75
C GLN A 230 -6.77 -28.09 19.70
N TRP A 231 -6.14 -26.96 20.01
CA TRP A 231 -6.07 -25.78 19.12
C TRP A 231 -4.63 -25.40 18.75
N LEU A 232 -3.62 -26.12 19.23
CA LEU A 232 -2.22 -25.85 18.92
C LEU A 232 -1.95 -26.00 17.42
N VAL A 233 -1.35 -24.97 16.82
CA VAL A 233 -0.64 -25.09 15.53
C VAL A 233 0.78 -25.56 15.85
N PRO A 234 1.23 -26.73 15.37
CA PRO A 234 2.53 -27.29 15.78
C PRO A 234 3.72 -26.41 15.38
N PRO A 235 4.77 -26.26 16.20
CA PRO A 235 5.92 -25.39 15.89
C PRO A 235 6.72 -25.83 14.66
N GLU A 236 6.71 -27.12 14.34
CA GLU A 236 7.34 -27.70 13.15
C GLU A 236 6.85 -27.08 11.82
N VAL A 237 5.64 -26.53 11.77
CA VAL A 237 5.12 -25.87 10.54
C VAL A 237 5.85 -24.58 10.19
N PHE A 238 6.59 -24.00 11.14
CA PHE A 238 7.39 -22.80 10.94
C PHE A 238 8.87 -23.09 10.65
N VAL A 239 9.25 -24.37 10.57
CA VAL A 239 10.62 -24.78 10.24
C VAL A 239 10.77 -24.76 8.73
N SER A 240 11.73 -23.98 8.22
CA SER A 240 12.03 -23.97 6.79
C SER A 240 12.79 -25.24 6.38
N ASP A 241 12.43 -25.80 5.23
CA ASP A 241 13.18 -26.89 4.58
C ASP A 241 14.58 -26.46 4.10
N HIS A 242 14.84 -25.15 4.05
CA HIS A 242 16.08 -24.56 3.57
C HIS A 242 16.68 -23.54 4.56
N ASP A 243 17.97 -23.66 4.85
CA ASP A 243 18.69 -22.66 5.64
C ASP A 243 19.21 -21.52 4.76
N ILE A 244 18.35 -20.54 4.48
CA ILE A 244 18.71 -19.32 3.76
C ILE A 244 19.27 -18.21 4.66
N LYS A 245 19.53 -18.52 5.96
CA LYS A 245 19.85 -17.56 7.02
C LYS A 245 18.76 -16.49 7.20
N ARG A 246 18.86 -15.71 8.29
CA ARG A 246 17.95 -14.58 8.54
C ARG A 246 18.52 -13.29 7.95
N PHE A 247 17.68 -12.54 7.25
CA PHE A 247 17.97 -11.16 6.88
C PHE A 247 17.76 -10.26 8.10
N ALA A 248 18.70 -9.34 8.34
CA ALA A 248 18.57 -8.35 9.39
C ALA A 248 17.85 -7.13 8.84
N ASP A 249 16.77 -6.70 9.51
CA ASP A 249 16.13 -5.42 9.19
C ASP A 249 17.03 -4.27 9.65
N VAL A 250 17.44 -3.45 8.69
CA VAL A 250 18.29 -2.27 8.89
C VAL A 250 17.53 -0.96 8.66
N ALA A 251 16.27 -1.01 8.22
CA ALA A 251 15.49 0.18 7.88
C ALA A 251 15.35 1.16 9.06
N PRO A 252 15.10 0.73 10.32
CA PRO A 252 15.04 1.65 11.46
C PRO A 252 16.36 2.39 11.74
N ALA A 253 17.49 1.70 11.58
CA ALA A 253 18.80 2.32 11.78
C ALA A 253 19.10 3.39 10.71
N LEU A 254 18.55 3.21 9.51
CA LEU A 254 18.67 4.12 8.37
C LEU A 254 17.56 5.18 8.33
N ARG A 255 16.54 5.09 9.19
CA ARG A 255 15.33 5.93 9.21
C ARG A 255 14.49 5.83 7.93
N LEU A 256 14.43 4.63 7.36
CA LEU A 256 13.64 4.28 6.18
C LEU A 256 12.38 3.47 6.55
N ASP A 257 12.17 3.20 7.83
CA ASP A 257 11.05 2.46 8.43
C ASP A 257 9.77 3.31 8.49
N LEU A 258 9.32 3.77 7.33
CA LEU A 258 8.13 4.59 7.22
C LEU A 258 6.86 3.81 7.55
N VAL A 259 6.00 4.40 8.37
CA VAL A 259 4.64 3.93 8.58
C VAL A 259 3.73 4.60 7.54
N SER A 260 3.24 3.80 6.58
CA SER A 260 2.30 4.25 5.55
C SER A 260 1.37 3.10 5.13
N MET A 261 0.51 3.33 4.14
CA MET A 261 -0.28 2.24 3.52
C MET A 261 0.60 1.42 2.56
N ALA A 262 0.02 0.36 1.98
CA ALA A 262 0.68 -0.38 0.90
C ALA A 262 1.12 0.58 -0.21
N GLY A 263 2.28 0.36 -0.80
CA GLY A 263 2.83 1.21 -1.85
C GLY A 263 3.96 0.51 -2.58
N GLY A 264 4.53 1.19 -3.57
CA GLY A 264 5.74 0.73 -4.25
C GLY A 264 6.99 1.37 -3.66
N SER A 265 8.12 0.72 -3.86
CA SER A 265 9.45 1.29 -3.59
C SER A 265 10.36 1.07 -4.79
N ILE A 266 11.10 2.10 -5.17
CA ILE A 266 12.11 2.08 -6.24
C ILE A 266 13.44 2.55 -5.70
N MET A 267 14.51 2.11 -6.35
CA MET A 267 15.89 2.41 -5.97
C MET A 267 16.71 2.65 -7.24
N ASP A 268 17.28 3.84 -7.36
CA ASP A 268 18.15 4.27 -8.46
C ASP A 268 19.03 5.45 -8.01
N ASP A 269 20.01 5.85 -8.81
CA ASP A 269 20.85 7.03 -8.59
C ASP A 269 20.16 8.29 -9.13
N PHE A 270 19.19 8.84 -8.38
CA PHE A 270 18.34 9.93 -8.85
C PHE A 270 19.05 11.28 -8.87
N ASP A 271 20.09 11.48 -8.05
CA ASP A 271 20.89 12.70 -8.05
C ASP A 271 22.23 12.60 -8.82
N GLY A 272 22.58 11.42 -9.32
CA GLY A 272 23.76 11.18 -10.14
C GLY A 272 25.08 11.20 -9.36
N ASP A 273 25.02 10.96 -8.04
CA ASP A 273 26.20 10.97 -7.16
C ASP A 273 26.90 9.60 -7.07
N GLY A 274 26.35 8.57 -7.72
CA GLY A 274 26.84 7.20 -7.72
C GLY A 274 26.36 6.35 -6.54
N HIS A 275 25.43 6.86 -5.74
CA HIS A 275 24.79 6.13 -4.65
C HIS A 275 23.30 5.91 -4.93
N LEU A 276 22.85 4.66 -4.74
CA LEU A 276 21.44 4.35 -4.94
C LEU A 276 20.58 5.01 -3.85
N ASP A 277 19.65 5.82 -4.29
CA ASP A 277 18.62 6.49 -3.52
C ASP A 277 17.36 5.63 -3.43
N ILE A 278 16.37 6.07 -2.64
CA ILE A 278 15.09 5.37 -2.49
C ILE A 278 13.94 6.33 -2.66
N MET A 279 12.94 5.95 -3.47
CA MET A 279 11.60 6.54 -3.41
C MET A 279 10.55 5.52 -3.03
N ALA A 280 9.57 5.94 -2.23
CA ALA A 280 8.45 5.12 -1.81
C ALA A 280 7.12 5.87 -1.98
N SER A 281 6.10 5.19 -2.50
CA SER A 281 4.73 5.68 -2.60
C SER A 281 3.84 5.07 -1.51
N SER A 282 2.57 5.49 -1.48
CA SER A 282 1.56 4.90 -0.58
C SER A 282 0.18 4.97 -1.23
N TRP A 283 -0.65 3.96 -1.03
CA TRP A 283 -2.01 3.87 -1.55
C TRP A 283 -2.95 4.92 -0.94
N GLY A 284 -2.60 5.51 0.22
CA GLY A 284 -3.42 6.53 0.86
C GLY A 284 -3.56 7.79 0.02
N LEU A 285 -4.80 8.28 -0.15
CA LEU A 285 -5.13 9.46 -0.97
C LEU A 285 -4.30 10.72 -0.69
N ASN A 286 -3.95 10.92 0.58
CA ASN A 286 -3.23 12.10 1.04
C ASN A 286 -1.83 11.74 1.54
N ASP A 287 -1.39 10.50 1.32
CA ASP A 287 -0.09 10.05 1.77
C ASP A 287 0.96 10.55 0.78
N GLN A 288 1.89 11.33 1.28
CA GLN A 288 2.96 11.94 0.51
C GLN A 288 3.96 10.88 0.03
N ILE A 289 4.28 10.85 -1.27
CA ILE A 289 5.43 10.06 -1.75
C ILE A 289 6.72 10.57 -1.10
N ARG A 290 7.69 9.68 -0.87
CA ARG A 290 8.88 9.97 -0.09
C ARG A 290 10.13 9.71 -0.91
N TYR A 291 11.05 10.68 -0.95
CA TYR A 291 12.35 10.57 -1.59
C TYR A 291 13.46 10.68 -0.54
N PHE A 292 14.38 9.72 -0.56
CA PHE A 292 15.53 9.59 0.33
C PHE A 292 16.82 9.51 -0.47
N ALA A 293 17.62 10.57 -0.43
CA ALA A 293 18.95 10.60 -1.05
C ALA A 293 19.99 9.90 -0.16
N ASN A 294 20.81 9.05 -0.73
CA ASN A 294 21.84 8.27 -0.04
C ASN A 294 23.14 9.07 0.07
N LEU A 295 23.55 9.39 1.30
CA LEU A 295 24.69 10.29 1.52
C LEU A 295 26.07 9.60 1.42
N GLY A 296 26.15 8.38 0.88
CA GLY A 296 27.39 7.60 0.72
C GLY A 296 28.06 7.12 2.02
N ASN A 297 27.50 7.48 3.17
CA ASN A 297 28.05 7.21 4.50
C ASN A 297 27.13 6.30 5.35
N ARG A 298 26.32 5.48 4.68
CA ARG A 298 25.29 4.60 5.28
C ARG A 298 24.19 5.39 6.01
N THR A 299 23.87 6.59 5.52
CA THR A 299 22.73 7.37 6.00
C THR A 299 21.97 7.97 4.81
N PHE A 300 20.69 8.25 5.04
CA PHE A 300 19.80 8.83 4.04
C PHE A 300 19.29 10.19 4.49
N ALA A 301 19.12 11.11 3.54
CA ALA A 301 18.47 12.40 3.73
C ALA A 301 17.09 12.40 3.07
N GLU A 302 16.07 12.82 3.81
CA GLU A 302 14.75 13.07 3.23
C GLU A 302 14.80 14.32 2.35
N ARG A 303 14.43 14.18 1.07
CA ARG A 303 14.54 15.23 0.06
C ARG A 303 13.23 15.57 -0.63
N THR A 304 12.10 14.98 -0.24
CA THR A 304 10.81 15.13 -0.94
C THR A 304 10.44 16.60 -1.20
N ALA A 305 10.52 17.45 -0.17
CA ALA A 305 10.19 18.85 -0.31
C ALA A 305 11.22 19.60 -1.18
N ALA A 306 12.51 19.33 -0.95
CA ALA A 306 13.62 19.96 -1.69
C ALA A 306 13.60 19.61 -3.18
N ALA A 307 13.19 18.39 -3.51
CA ALA A 307 13.05 17.87 -4.86
C ALA A 307 11.76 18.35 -5.57
N GLY A 308 10.93 19.16 -4.92
CA GLY A 308 9.71 19.70 -5.53
C GLY A 308 8.53 18.73 -5.58
N LEU A 309 8.55 17.63 -4.83
CA LEU A 309 7.54 16.56 -4.89
C LEU A 309 6.35 16.74 -3.93
N THR A 310 6.32 17.83 -3.14
CA THR A 310 5.25 18.10 -2.17
C THR A 310 3.87 18.16 -2.85
N GLY A 311 2.90 17.40 -2.35
CA GLY A 311 1.54 17.34 -2.88
C GLY A 311 1.35 16.32 -4.00
N ILE A 312 2.43 15.69 -4.49
CA ILE A 312 2.33 14.43 -5.22
C ILE A 312 2.11 13.33 -4.18
N VAL A 313 0.87 12.89 -4.07
CA VAL A 313 0.39 11.97 -3.03
C VAL A 313 -0.10 10.67 -3.67
N GLY A 314 -0.37 9.65 -2.87
CA GLY A 314 -0.91 8.40 -3.36
C GLY A 314 0.13 7.56 -4.13
N GLY A 315 -0.36 6.51 -4.76
CA GLY A 315 0.45 5.61 -5.57
C GLY A 315 0.52 4.21 -4.97
N LEU A 316 -0.24 3.25 -5.51
CA LEU A 316 -0.10 1.85 -5.07
C LEU A 316 1.19 1.23 -5.59
N GLN A 317 1.62 1.67 -6.77
CA GLN A 317 2.84 1.24 -7.40
C GLN A 317 3.59 2.46 -7.93
N ILE A 318 4.90 2.32 -8.03
CA ILE A 318 5.82 3.29 -8.58
C ILE A 318 6.88 2.53 -9.38
N VAL A 319 7.20 3.02 -10.58
CA VAL A 319 8.22 2.46 -11.47
C VAL A 319 9.09 3.59 -11.98
N HIS A 320 10.31 3.29 -12.43
CA HIS A 320 11.25 4.29 -12.95
C HIS A 320 11.90 3.82 -14.24
N ALA A 321 12.29 4.79 -15.07
CA ALA A 321 13.06 4.60 -16.29
C ALA A 321 13.60 5.96 -16.75
N ASP A 322 14.71 5.97 -17.49
CA ASP A 322 15.16 7.12 -18.29
C ASP A 322 14.37 7.14 -19.61
N TYR A 323 13.14 7.66 -19.58
CA TYR A 323 12.20 7.53 -20.71
C TYR A 323 12.55 8.47 -21.87
N ASP A 324 13.30 9.53 -21.59
CA ASP A 324 13.69 10.56 -22.56
C ASP A 324 15.17 10.52 -22.94
N ASN A 325 15.90 9.48 -22.50
CA ASN A 325 17.31 9.23 -22.79
C ASN A 325 18.22 10.40 -22.37
N ASN A 326 17.90 11.09 -21.26
CA ASN A 326 18.67 12.23 -20.77
C ASN A 326 19.78 11.84 -19.78
N GLY A 327 19.83 10.56 -19.38
CA GLY A 327 20.80 10.01 -18.43
C GLY A 327 20.39 10.08 -16.95
N TYR A 328 19.16 10.51 -16.65
CA TYR A 328 18.60 10.59 -15.31
C TYR A 328 17.29 9.80 -15.24
N ALA A 329 17.19 8.88 -14.29
CA ALA A 329 15.96 8.10 -14.11
C ALA A 329 14.78 9.00 -13.70
N ASP A 330 13.68 8.89 -14.44
CA ASP A 330 12.40 9.50 -14.16
C ASP A 330 11.46 8.52 -13.45
N VAL A 331 10.37 9.03 -12.89
CA VAL A 331 9.52 8.24 -11.98
C VAL A 331 8.05 8.32 -12.37
N LEU A 332 7.41 7.16 -12.57
CA LEU A 332 5.98 7.04 -12.82
C LEU A 332 5.25 6.53 -11.58
N VAL A 333 4.31 7.31 -11.07
CA VAL A 333 3.46 6.98 -9.91
C VAL A 333 2.06 6.57 -10.38
N LEU A 334 1.64 5.34 -10.04
CA LEU A 334 0.39 4.74 -10.50
C LEU A 334 -0.70 4.72 -9.44
N ARG A 335 -1.91 5.16 -9.79
CA ARG A 335 -3.00 5.40 -8.82
C ARG A 335 -4.31 4.74 -9.22
N GLY A 336 -5.18 4.56 -8.22
CA GLY A 336 -6.57 4.17 -8.44
C GLY A 336 -6.84 2.68 -8.42
N GLY A 337 -5.81 1.83 -8.49
CA GLY A 337 -5.96 0.38 -8.32
C GLY A 337 -6.71 0.03 -7.03
N TRP A 338 -7.66 -0.90 -7.14
CA TRP A 338 -8.69 -1.34 -6.19
C TRP A 338 -9.88 -0.41 -5.96
N TRP A 339 -9.85 0.83 -6.44
CA TRP A 339 -10.87 1.83 -6.10
C TRP A 339 -12.08 1.85 -7.05
N GLU A 340 -12.09 1.02 -8.09
CA GLU A 340 -13.16 1.02 -9.11
C GLU A 340 -13.37 2.45 -9.67
N ASP A 341 -14.61 2.96 -9.75
CA ASP A 341 -14.89 4.33 -10.23
C ASP A 341 -14.38 5.43 -9.29
N ASP A 342 -14.20 5.12 -8.00
CA ASP A 342 -13.56 6.06 -7.08
C ASP A 342 -12.05 6.12 -7.32
N GLY A 343 -11.51 5.29 -8.22
CA GLY A 343 -10.10 5.19 -8.60
C GLY A 343 -9.71 5.99 -9.83
N LEU A 344 -10.57 6.88 -10.33
CA LEU A 344 -10.29 7.73 -11.49
C LEU A 344 -9.32 8.87 -11.14
N HIS A 345 -8.14 8.49 -10.67
CA HIS A 345 -7.05 9.37 -10.29
C HIS A 345 -5.99 9.32 -11.39
N PRO A 346 -5.46 10.47 -11.85
CA PRO A 346 -4.40 10.43 -12.83
C PRO A 346 -3.09 9.91 -12.23
N ASN A 347 -2.32 9.24 -13.08
CA ASN A 347 -0.93 8.89 -12.79
C ASN A 347 -0.05 10.15 -12.83
N SER A 348 1.19 10.04 -12.34
CA SER A 348 2.18 11.13 -12.42
C SER A 348 3.46 10.63 -13.05
N LEU A 349 3.85 11.15 -14.22
CA LEU A 349 5.21 11.04 -14.74
C LEU A 349 6.02 12.23 -14.20
N LEU A 350 6.97 11.93 -13.33
CA LEU A 350 7.86 12.86 -12.66
C LEU A 350 9.20 12.85 -13.39
N HIS A 351 9.42 13.88 -14.21
CA HIS A 351 10.65 14.06 -14.94
C HIS A 351 11.77 14.56 -14.02
N ASN A 352 12.92 13.91 -14.05
CA ASN A 352 14.11 14.29 -13.31
C ASN A 352 14.86 15.38 -14.08
N ASN A 353 14.94 16.59 -13.51
CA ASN A 353 15.54 17.74 -14.20
C ASN A 353 17.09 17.71 -14.19
N GLY A 354 17.72 16.65 -13.68
CA GLY A 354 19.18 16.53 -13.58
C GLY A 354 19.83 17.52 -12.60
N ASN A 355 19.05 18.04 -11.66
CA ASN A 355 19.48 19.04 -10.68
C ASN A 355 18.88 18.80 -9.28
N GLU A 356 18.67 17.52 -8.93
CA GLU A 356 18.05 17.06 -7.68
C GLU A 356 16.56 17.45 -7.53
N THR A 357 15.90 17.91 -8.60
CA THR A 357 14.47 18.27 -8.59
C THR A 357 13.67 17.55 -9.66
N PHE A 358 12.38 17.38 -9.40
CA PHE A 358 11.44 16.73 -10.31
C PHE A 358 10.32 17.66 -10.76
N ALA A 359 9.84 17.46 -11.99
CA ALA A 359 8.66 18.13 -12.54
C ALA A 359 7.62 17.10 -12.99
N ASP A 360 6.34 17.29 -12.64
CA ASP A 360 5.29 16.46 -13.23
C ASP A 360 5.05 16.91 -14.69
N VAL A 361 5.28 16.01 -15.64
CA VAL A 361 5.14 16.26 -17.09
C VAL A 361 3.98 15.49 -17.72
N THR A 362 3.17 14.80 -16.92
CA THR A 362 2.11 13.89 -17.36
C THR A 362 1.21 14.46 -18.46
N GLU A 363 0.70 15.68 -18.25
CA GLU A 363 -0.16 16.37 -19.22
C GLU A 363 0.62 16.86 -20.45
N GLN A 364 1.88 17.24 -20.28
CA GLN A 364 2.73 17.80 -21.34
C GLN A 364 3.11 16.75 -22.38
N VAL A 365 3.32 15.50 -21.97
CA VAL A 365 3.76 14.42 -22.85
C VAL A 365 2.62 13.50 -23.32
N GLY A 366 1.36 13.84 -23.03
CA GLY A 366 0.20 13.08 -23.51
C GLY A 366 -0.24 11.89 -22.65
N LEU A 367 0.23 11.76 -21.41
CA LEU A 367 -0.08 10.63 -20.51
C LEU A 367 -1.20 10.91 -19.50
N LEU A 368 -1.92 12.03 -19.63
CA LEU A 368 -2.99 12.37 -18.69
C LEU A 368 -4.26 11.56 -18.98
N THR A 369 -4.42 10.43 -18.29
CA THR A 369 -5.62 9.57 -18.35
C THR A 369 -6.21 9.34 -16.96
N PHE A 370 -7.43 8.82 -16.91
CA PHE A 370 -8.21 8.68 -15.67
C PHE A 370 -8.77 7.27 -15.60
N HIS A 371 -7.98 6.35 -15.04
CA HIS A 371 -8.31 4.95 -14.89
C HIS A 371 -7.85 4.41 -13.53
N PRO A 372 -8.54 3.41 -12.96
CA PRO A 372 -8.01 2.66 -11.83
C PRO A 372 -6.79 1.86 -12.30
N THR A 373 -5.62 2.46 -12.14
CA THR A 373 -4.35 1.93 -12.64
C THR A 373 -3.67 1.09 -11.57
N GLN A 374 -3.22 -0.10 -11.95
CA GLN A 374 -2.60 -1.06 -11.04
C GLN A 374 -1.14 -1.34 -11.36
N THR A 375 -0.80 -1.40 -12.65
CA THR A 375 0.54 -1.77 -13.11
C THR A 375 0.97 -0.96 -14.32
N ALA A 376 2.27 -0.80 -14.51
CA ALA A 376 2.82 -0.31 -15.77
C ALA A 376 4.19 -0.95 -16.03
N ALA A 377 4.59 -1.03 -17.30
CA ALA A 377 5.88 -1.56 -17.70
C ALA A 377 6.45 -0.74 -18.87
N TRP A 378 7.67 -0.24 -18.70
CA TRP A 378 8.44 0.41 -19.74
C TRP A 378 9.10 -0.64 -20.64
N GLY A 379 9.06 -0.44 -21.96
CA GLY A 379 9.70 -1.32 -22.93
C GLY A 379 9.76 -0.66 -24.30
N ASP A 380 10.86 -0.85 -25.02
CA ASP A 380 11.04 -0.42 -26.42
C ASP A 380 10.50 -1.54 -27.31
N TYR A 381 9.20 -1.51 -27.64
CA TYR A 381 8.56 -2.66 -28.30
C TYR A 381 8.84 -2.70 -29.80
N ASP A 382 9.26 -1.57 -30.39
CA ASP A 382 9.55 -1.45 -31.82
C ASP A 382 11.04 -1.31 -32.14
N ASN A 383 11.91 -1.41 -31.12
CA ASN A 383 13.36 -1.33 -31.20
C ASN A 383 13.85 0.00 -31.80
N ASP A 384 13.16 1.11 -31.55
CA ASP A 384 13.53 2.44 -32.04
C ASP A 384 14.52 3.19 -31.12
N GLY A 385 14.82 2.62 -29.96
CA GLY A 385 15.70 3.17 -28.93
C GLY A 385 15.01 4.11 -27.94
N TRP A 386 13.67 4.24 -28.01
CA TRP A 386 12.87 5.02 -27.08
C TRP A 386 11.92 4.10 -26.32
N LEU A 387 11.75 4.37 -25.03
CA LEU A 387 10.86 3.56 -24.21
C LEU A 387 9.40 3.92 -24.47
N ASP A 388 8.61 2.89 -24.76
CA ASP A 388 7.15 2.93 -24.74
C ASP A 388 6.62 2.49 -23.37
N LEU A 389 5.33 2.71 -23.12
CA LEU A 389 4.72 2.45 -21.83
C LEU A 389 3.41 1.66 -21.97
N PHE A 390 3.39 0.43 -21.45
CA PHE A 390 2.14 -0.27 -21.20
C PHE A 390 1.59 0.09 -19.82
N VAL A 391 0.29 0.39 -19.74
CA VAL A 391 -0.44 0.70 -18.50
C VAL A 391 -1.61 -0.27 -18.33
N GLY A 392 -1.57 -1.02 -17.23
CA GLY A 392 -2.58 -2.00 -16.85
C GLY A 392 -3.67 -1.38 -15.96
N ASN A 393 -4.88 -1.32 -16.51
CA ASN A 393 -6.07 -0.76 -15.88
C ASN A 393 -7.07 -1.83 -15.43
N GLU A 394 -7.90 -1.49 -14.45
CA GLU A 394 -8.82 -2.44 -13.83
C GLU A 394 -10.26 -2.29 -14.34
N SER A 395 -10.71 -3.24 -15.16
CA SER A 395 -12.12 -3.40 -15.53
C SER A 395 -12.84 -4.39 -14.61
N TYR A 396 -13.85 -3.93 -13.86
CA TYR A 396 -14.60 -4.77 -12.91
C TYR A 396 -16.10 -4.42 -12.83
N GLY A 397 -16.95 -5.43 -12.62
CA GLY A 397 -18.39 -5.23 -12.38
C GLY A 397 -19.15 -4.56 -13.53
N GLY A 398 -18.71 -4.76 -14.79
CA GLY A 398 -19.30 -4.15 -15.98
C GLY A 398 -18.75 -2.76 -16.35
N ARG A 399 -17.82 -2.23 -15.55
CA ARG A 399 -17.07 -0.99 -15.84
C ARG A 399 -15.86 -1.32 -16.70
N ILE A 400 -15.65 -0.53 -17.74
CA ILE A 400 -14.65 -0.78 -18.77
C ILE A 400 -13.58 0.31 -18.68
N HIS A 401 -12.39 -0.11 -18.28
CA HIS A 401 -11.14 0.65 -18.29
C HIS A 401 -10.12 -0.22 -19.03
N ARG A 402 -9.96 0.07 -20.33
CA ARG A 402 -9.03 -0.68 -21.18
C ARG A 402 -7.61 -0.41 -20.73
N CYS A 403 -6.75 -1.41 -20.82
CA CYS A 403 -5.31 -1.19 -20.73
C CYS A 403 -4.85 -0.36 -21.92
N GLU A 404 -3.78 0.40 -21.70
CA GLU A 404 -3.25 1.38 -22.63
C GLU A 404 -1.83 0.99 -23.01
N LEU A 405 -1.45 1.24 -24.26
CA LEU A 405 -0.07 1.12 -24.73
C LEU A 405 0.26 2.47 -25.35
N PHE A 406 1.20 3.18 -24.75
CA PHE A 406 1.63 4.49 -25.17
C PHE A 406 2.93 4.37 -25.96
N HIS A 407 2.85 4.65 -27.26
CA HIS A 407 4.01 4.70 -28.13
C HIS A 407 4.67 6.07 -28.06
N SER A 408 5.99 6.09 -27.88
CA SER A 408 6.80 7.30 -27.91
C SER A 408 7.05 7.77 -29.34
N ASN A 409 6.98 9.07 -29.61
CA ASN A 409 7.29 9.60 -30.93
C ASN A 409 8.81 9.67 -31.25
N GLY A 410 9.66 9.25 -30.32
CA GLY A 410 11.11 9.16 -30.47
C GLY A 410 11.85 10.50 -30.64
N ARG A 411 11.31 11.61 -30.11
CA ARG A 411 11.85 12.96 -30.32
C ARG A 411 12.17 13.66 -29.01
N ALA A 412 13.43 13.64 -28.59
CA ALA A 412 13.92 14.29 -27.37
C ALA A 412 13.36 15.71 -27.13
N GLU A 413 13.35 16.57 -28.16
CA GLU A 413 12.96 17.99 -28.02
C GLU A 413 11.43 18.21 -27.88
N ASP A 414 10.62 17.22 -28.27
CA ASP A 414 9.15 17.28 -28.26
C ASP A 414 8.59 15.87 -28.04
N LEU A 415 9.05 15.23 -26.95
CA LEU A 415 8.71 13.85 -26.66
C LEU A 415 7.24 13.76 -26.30
N GLN A 416 6.50 12.95 -27.05
CA GLN A 416 5.06 12.77 -26.89
C GLN A 416 4.72 11.30 -26.94
N PHE A 417 3.76 10.91 -26.11
CA PHE A 417 3.17 9.58 -26.09
C PHE A 417 1.82 9.58 -26.79
N VAL A 418 1.56 8.53 -27.58
CA VAL A 418 0.28 8.30 -28.26
C VAL A 418 -0.27 6.95 -27.84
N GLU A 419 -1.50 6.92 -27.36
CA GLU A 419 -2.20 5.68 -27.02
C GLU A 419 -2.52 4.87 -28.30
N VAL A 420 -2.09 3.61 -28.35
CA VAL A 420 -2.16 2.73 -29.51
C VAL A 420 -2.62 1.30 -29.19
N ALA A 421 -3.12 1.00 -27.98
CA ALA A 421 -3.44 -0.37 -27.58
C ALA A 421 -4.49 -1.03 -28.48
N GLU A 422 -5.50 -0.29 -28.93
CA GLU A 422 -6.52 -0.85 -29.83
C GLU A 422 -5.94 -1.15 -31.22
N ALA A 423 -5.06 -0.27 -31.72
CA ALA A 423 -4.41 -0.43 -33.02
C ALA A 423 -3.41 -1.58 -33.04
N THR A 424 -2.75 -1.85 -31.91
CA THR A 424 -1.73 -2.90 -31.74
C THR A 424 -2.31 -4.23 -31.26
N GLY A 425 -3.54 -4.25 -30.75
CA GLY A 425 -4.24 -5.47 -30.31
C GLY A 425 -4.14 -5.78 -28.82
N VAL A 426 -3.52 -4.91 -28.02
CA VAL A 426 -3.28 -5.13 -26.58
C VAL A 426 -4.21 -4.33 -25.66
N ALA A 427 -5.32 -3.78 -26.18
CA ALA A 427 -6.35 -3.07 -25.40
C ALA A 427 -7.19 -4.00 -24.50
N VAL A 428 -6.53 -4.63 -23.54
CA VAL A 428 -7.08 -5.62 -22.62
C VAL A 428 -8.21 -5.03 -21.78
N ILE A 429 -9.34 -5.76 -21.72
CA ILE A 429 -10.40 -5.53 -20.74
C ILE A 429 -10.30 -6.64 -19.70
N GLY A 430 -9.94 -6.28 -18.47
CA GLY A 430 -9.87 -7.20 -17.35
C GLY A 430 -9.41 -6.51 -16.08
N TYR A 431 -9.43 -7.25 -14.96
CA TYR A 431 -8.91 -6.75 -13.70
C TYR A 431 -7.40 -7.02 -13.65
N VAL A 432 -6.62 -6.24 -14.42
CA VAL A 432 -5.17 -6.45 -14.60
C VAL A 432 -4.38 -6.16 -13.34
N LYS A 433 -3.41 -7.03 -13.00
CA LYS A 433 -2.60 -6.93 -11.78
C LYS A 433 -1.09 -6.84 -11.98
N GLY A 434 -0.59 -7.30 -13.11
CA GLY A 434 0.83 -7.30 -13.45
C GLY A 434 1.02 -7.26 -14.97
N ALA A 435 2.09 -6.62 -15.38
CA ALA A 435 2.53 -6.56 -16.77
C ALA A 435 4.05 -6.71 -16.81
N ALA A 436 4.56 -7.51 -17.75
CA ALA A 436 5.99 -7.71 -17.92
C ALA A 436 6.33 -7.85 -19.40
N TRP A 437 7.39 -7.16 -19.81
CA TRP A 437 8.00 -7.32 -21.12
C TRP A 437 9.06 -8.42 -21.08
N GLY A 438 9.17 -9.22 -22.14
CA GLY A 438 10.22 -10.21 -22.30
C GLY A 438 10.14 -10.87 -23.68
N ASP A 439 11.29 -11.02 -24.34
CA ASP A 439 11.44 -11.78 -25.58
C ASP A 439 11.42 -13.29 -25.25
N TYR A 440 10.23 -13.88 -25.16
CA TYR A 440 10.09 -15.28 -24.68
C TYR A 440 10.46 -16.30 -25.77
N ASN A 441 10.45 -15.87 -27.04
CA ASN A 441 10.71 -16.73 -28.19
C ASN A 441 12.09 -16.48 -28.84
N ASN A 442 12.87 -15.53 -28.28
CA ASN A 442 14.21 -15.15 -28.70
C ASN A 442 14.27 -14.68 -30.15
N ASP A 443 13.26 -13.93 -30.61
CA ASP A 443 13.18 -13.39 -31.97
C ASP A 443 13.70 -11.95 -32.10
N GLY A 444 14.09 -11.34 -30.97
CA GLY A 444 14.59 -9.97 -30.89
C GLY A 444 13.51 -8.91 -30.77
N LEU A 445 12.24 -9.29 -30.64
CA LEU A 445 11.12 -8.40 -30.34
C LEU A 445 10.59 -8.74 -28.94
N ILE A 446 10.51 -7.75 -28.06
CA ILE A 446 9.97 -8.00 -26.72
C ILE A 446 8.46 -8.24 -26.78
N ASP A 447 8.01 -9.29 -26.08
CA ASP A 447 6.61 -9.68 -25.97
C ASP A 447 6.00 -9.17 -24.65
N LEU A 448 4.67 -9.10 -24.58
CA LEU A 448 3.96 -8.59 -23.41
C LEU A 448 3.18 -9.69 -22.69
N TYR A 449 3.50 -9.94 -21.42
CA TYR A 449 2.64 -10.72 -20.54
C TYR A 449 1.77 -9.82 -19.66
N VAL A 450 0.48 -10.18 -19.53
CA VAL A 450 -0.50 -9.46 -18.70
C VAL A 450 -1.23 -10.45 -17.79
N SER A 451 -1.06 -10.27 -16.48
CA SER A 451 -1.74 -11.05 -15.45
C SER A 451 -3.09 -10.43 -15.08
N ARG A 452 -4.09 -11.26 -14.77
CA ARG A 452 -5.44 -10.81 -14.40
C ARG A 452 -5.95 -11.49 -13.14
N LEU A 453 -6.52 -10.67 -12.25
CA LEU A 453 -7.27 -11.15 -11.09
C LEU A 453 -8.57 -11.85 -11.50
N THR A 454 -9.12 -11.50 -12.67
CA THR A 454 -10.33 -12.13 -13.22
C THR A 454 -10.08 -12.63 -14.65
N GLY A 455 -10.36 -13.93 -14.88
CA GLY A 455 -10.13 -14.58 -16.16
C GLY A 455 -8.72 -15.17 -16.31
N THR A 456 -8.38 -15.56 -17.54
CA THR A 456 -7.06 -16.16 -17.90
C THR A 456 -5.98 -15.08 -18.03
N ASN A 457 -4.70 -15.42 -17.99
CA ASN A 457 -3.66 -14.45 -18.33
C ASN A 457 -3.52 -14.28 -19.85
N PHE A 458 -2.78 -13.25 -20.27
CA PHE A 458 -2.40 -13.02 -21.66
C PHE A 458 -0.88 -13.04 -21.86
N LEU A 459 -0.42 -13.71 -22.90
CA LEU A 459 0.90 -13.57 -23.51
C LEU A 459 0.69 -13.08 -24.95
N PHE A 460 1.09 -11.85 -25.20
CA PHE A 460 1.00 -11.19 -26.49
C PHE A 460 2.35 -11.24 -27.17
N ALA A 461 2.47 -12.09 -28.20
CA ALA A 461 3.67 -12.13 -29.02
C ALA A 461 3.74 -10.90 -29.93
N ASN A 462 4.90 -10.28 -30.01
CA ASN A 462 5.14 -9.13 -30.87
C ASN A 462 5.40 -9.58 -32.31
N ASP A 463 4.44 -9.36 -33.20
CA ASP A 463 4.56 -9.80 -34.60
C ASP A 463 5.43 -8.84 -35.45
N GLY A 464 5.89 -7.73 -34.86
CA GLY A 464 6.63 -6.67 -35.53
C GLY A 464 5.74 -5.75 -36.40
N PRO A 465 6.34 -4.99 -37.33
CA PRO A 465 5.61 -4.09 -38.21
C PRO A 465 4.77 -4.85 -39.25
N ASN A 466 3.50 -4.45 -39.37
CA ASN A 466 2.61 -4.86 -40.45
C ASN A 466 2.93 -4.15 -41.77
N GLU A 467 2.24 -4.52 -42.84
CA GLU A 467 2.47 -4.00 -44.21
C GLU A 467 2.24 -2.48 -44.36
N PHE A 468 1.58 -1.84 -43.39
CA PHE A 468 1.34 -0.39 -43.34
C PHE A 468 2.28 0.34 -42.36
N GLY A 469 3.23 -0.37 -41.74
CA GLY A 469 4.20 0.19 -40.80
C GLY A 469 3.68 0.38 -39.38
N GLY A 470 2.51 -0.15 -39.03
CA GLY A 470 2.04 -0.21 -37.64
C GLY A 470 2.44 -1.53 -36.98
N TRP A 471 2.52 -1.58 -35.65
CA TRP A 471 2.82 -2.82 -34.92
C TRP A 471 1.59 -3.66 -34.65
N THR A 472 1.76 -4.96 -34.45
CA THR A 472 0.68 -5.89 -34.10
C THR A 472 1.17 -6.91 -33.10
N PHE A 473 0.31 -7.25 -32.15
CA PHE A 473 0.53 -8.31 -31.19
C PHE A 473 -0.53 -9.40 -31.32
N THR A 474 -0.11 -10.66 -31.21
CA THR A 474 -0.98 -11.83 -31.25
C THR A 474 -1.04 -12.51 -29.89
N ASP A 475 -2.24 -12.79 -29.37
CA ASP A 475 -2.43 -13.60 -28.16
C ASP A 475 -1.99 -15.06 -28.39
N LYS A 476 -0.89 -15.44 -27.74
CA LYS A 476 -0.28 -16.78 -27.75
C LYS A 476 -0.48 -17.56 -26.45
N SER A 477 -1.26 -17.05 -25.51
CA SER A 477 -1.39 -17.61 -24.15
C SER A 477 -1.77 -19.08 -24.13
N LYS A 478 -2.73 -19.48 -24.99
CA LYS A 478 -3.20 -20.87 -25.07
C LYS A 478 -2.20 -21.80 -25.75
N GLU A 479 -1.49 -21.28 -26.75
CA GLU A 479 -0.46 -22.03 -27.48
C GLU A 479 0.75 -22.29 -26.57
N ALA A 480 1.17 -21.27 -25.82
CA ALA A 480 2.26 -21.34 -24.86
C ALA A 480 1.87 -22.02 -23.52
N GLY A 481 0.59 -22.27 -23.26
CA GLY A 481 0.13 -22.94 -22.04
C GLY A 481 0.18 -22.07 -20.77
N VAL A 482 0.17 -20.74 -20.92
CA VAL A 482 0.40 -19.77 -19.82
C VAL A 482 -0.86 -18.99 -19.43
N THR A 483 -2.05 -19.55 -19.67
CA THR A 483 -3.32 -18.93 -19.28
C THR A 483 -3.60 -18.93 -17.78
N GLU A 484 -2.82 -19.70 -17.01
CA GLU A 484 -2.93 -19.90 -15.57
C GLU A 484 -1.69 -19.32 -14.84
N PRO A 485 -1.73 -19.12 -13.51
CA PRO A 485 -2.85 -19.33 -12.59
C PRO A 485 -4.01 -18.36 -12.85
N LEU A 486 -5.24 -18.78 -12.50
CA LEU A 486 -6.40 -17.89 -12.46
C LEU A 486 -6.34 -17.04 -11.19
N GLY A 487 -6.71 -15.77 -11.31
CA GLY A 487 -6.58 -14.83 -10.19
C GLY A 487 -5.12 -14.52 -9.91
N SER A 488 -4.36 -14.11 -10.92
CA SER A 488 -2.93 -13.86 -10.81
C SER A 488 -2.61 -12.42 -10.36
N PHE A 489 -1.39 -12.21 -9.86
CA PHE A 489 -0.94 -10.91 -9.35
C PHE A 489 0.38 -10.43 -9.99
N PRO A 490 1.58 -10.50 -9.39
CA PRO A 490 2.80 -10.16 -10.10
C PRO A 490 3.11 -11.19 -11.20
N ALA A 491 3.73 -10.71 -12.27
CA ALA A 491 4.36 -11.53 -13.29
C ALA A 491 5.75 -10.95 -13.58
N TRP A 492 6.72 -11.80 -13.92
CA TRP A 492 8.08 -11.36 -14.24
C TRP A 492 8.77 -12.39 -15.13
N PHE A 493 9.46 -11.89 -16.17
CA PHE A 493 10.38 -12.64 -17.01
C PHE A 493 11.83 -12.56 -16.52
N TRP A 494 12.52 -13.70 -16.49
CA TRP A 494 13.97 -13.79 -16.36
C TRP A 494 14.45 -15.17 -16.81
N ASP A 495 15.72 -15.31 -17.18
CA ASP A 495 16.35 -16.61 -17.45
C ASP A 495 16.69 -17.30 -16.12
N TYR A 496 15.81 -18.18 -15.63
CA TYR A 496 15.91 -18.75 -14.29
C TYR A 496 17.03 -19.79 -14.20
N ASP A 497 17.22 -20.58 -15.25
CA ASP A 497 18.17 -21.68 -15.26
C ASP A 497 19.45 -21.40 -16.07
N ASN A 498 19.57 -20.20 -16.64
CA ASN A 498 20.69 -19.70 -17.44
C ASN A 498 20.86 -20.44 -18.77
N ASP A 499 19.76 -20.86 -19.41
CA ASP A 499 19.78 -21.55 -20.70
C ASP A 499 19.71 -20.61 -21.92
N GLY A 500 19.53 -19.31 -21.67
CA GLY A 500 19.42 -18.25 -22.69
C GLY A 500 17.99 -18.00 -23.18
N TRP A 501 16.99 -18.63 -22.60
CA TRP A 501 15.57 -18.35 -22.84
C TRP A 501 14.95 -17.70 -21.60
N LEU A 502 14.06 -16.74 -21.80
CA LEU A 502 13.36 -16.14 -20.68
C LEU A 502 12.26 -17.08 -20.17
N ASP A 503 12.32 -17.40 -18.88
CA ASP A 503 11.23 -18.04 -18.16
C ASP A 503 10.26 -17.00 -17.64
N ILE A 504 9.02 -17.43 -17.38
CA ILE A 504 8.01 -16.59 -16.74
C ILE A 504 7.58 -17.15 -15.39
N PHE A 505 7.58 -16.26 -14.39
CA PHE A 505 6.91 -16.51 -13.12
C PHE A 505 5.63 -15.71 -13.03
N VAL A 506 4.58 -16.36 -12.53
CA VAL A 506 3.29 -15.74 -12.25
C VAL A 506 2.77 -16.32 -10.94
N SER A 507 2.46 -15.47 -9.98
CA SER A 507 1.86 -15.94 -8.73
C SER A 507 0.34 -15.81 -8.74
N GLY A 508 -0.34 -16.81 -8.18
CA GLY A 508 -1.75 -16.74 -7.86
C GLY A 508 -2.02 -15.80 -6.68
N TYR A 509 -3.25 -15.29 -6.63
CA TYR A 509 -3.80 -14.48 -5.56
C TYR A 509 -5.28 -14.84 -5.40
N HIS A 510 -5.60 -15.50 -4.29
CA HIS A 510 -6.97 -15.91 -3.98
C HIS A 510 -7.57 -14.98 -2.94
N TYR A 511 -8.47 -14.09 -3.39
CA TYR A 511 -9.13 -13.10 -2.53
C TYR A 511 -10.08 -13.71 -1.48
N GLU A 512 -10.52 -14.95 -1.67
CA GLU A 512 -11.37 -15.69 -0.72
C GLU A 512 -10.56 -16.42 0.35
N ALA A 513 -9.23 -16.48 0.20
CA ALA A 513 -8.37 -17.13 1.18
C ALA A 513 -8.41 -16.34 2.51
N SER A 514 -8.72 -17.06 3.57
CA SER A 514 -8.72 -16.61 4.95
C SER A 514 -7.44 -17.07 5.65
N ALA A 515 -7.18 -16.54 6.86
CA ALA A 515 -6.15 -17.12 7.71
C ALA A 515 -6.42 -18.61 8.04
N GLY A 516 -7.67 -19.06 7.88
CA GLY A 516 -8.05 -20.46 7.96
C GLY A 516 -7.44 -21.32 6.86
N ASP A 517 -7.19 -20.78 5.66
CA ASP A 517 -6.54 -21.52 4.57
C ASP A 517 -5.04 -21.69 4.84
N VAL A 518 -4.39 -20.68 5.42
CA VAL A 518 -3.01 -20.78 5.93
C VAL A 518 -2.93 -21.85 7.04
N ALA A 519 -3.88 -21.81 7.98
CA ALA A 519 -3.95 -22.83 9.01
C ALA A 519 -4.24 -24.23 8.45
N ALA A 520 -5.12 -24.36 7.46
CA ALA A 520 -5.42 -25.62 6.81
C ALA A 520 -4.17 -26.20 6.12
N ASP A 521 -3.47 -25.39 5.33
CA ASP A 521 -2.24 -25.79 4.65
C ASP A 521 -1.19 -26.32 5.64
N TYR A 522 -1.00 -25.62 6.77
CA TYR A 522 -0.05 -26.04 7.80
C TYR A 522 -0.50 -27.25 8.63
N LEU A 523 -1.80 -27.53 8.69
CA LEU A 523 -2.35 -28.63 9.48
C LEU A 523 -2.55 -29.92 8.65
N GLY A 524 -2.44 -29.85 7.32
CA GLY A 524 -2.78 -30.93 6.39
C GLY A 524 -4.28 -31.21 6.34
#